data_AF-A0A0A7V2S7-F1
#
_entry.id   AF-A0A0A7V2S7-F1
#
_cell.length_a   1.000
_cell.length_b   1.000
_cell.length_c   1.000
_cell.angle_alpha   90.00
_cell.angle_beta   90.00
_cell.angle_gamma   90.00
#
_symmetry.space_group_name_H-M   'P 1'
#
loop_
_entity.id
_entity.type
_entity.pdbx_description
1 polymer ?
#
loop_
_entity_poly.entity_id
_entity_poly.type
_entity_poly.pdbx_seq_one_letter_code
_entity_poly.pdbx_strand_id
1 'polypeptide(L)'
;MRQYLLLIIGASIIFSSSAYAQDVQNIEIAISSPSYNYGDKLDYTIIISEVTGEDAVIFITNTVGNKSQLLSIPISQEESRIIAPFSFDSIIWNEGTYELELQYSGATATTSFTIVNDGTIGIPYWIKDVSKIWVSGQTDDDEFAKSIQFLIDENIIFNAKPGKELQIPDWFKMTTGWWVNNQIPDTIYGDALQFLINERVIEIPINQKSFDQESSSDKTL
;
A
#
# COMPACT_ATOMS: atom_id res chain seq x y z
N MET A 1 -92.37 -13.39 19.84
CA MET A 1 -91.24 -13.90 19.03
C MET A 1 -89.95 -13.37 19.64
N ARG A 2 -89.13 -14.24 20.22
CA ARG A 2 -87.83 -13.93 20.83
C ARG A 2 -86.76 -13.93 19.72
N GLN A 3 -86.04 -12.84 19.53
CA GLN A 3 -84.79 -12.81 18.77
C GLN A 3 -83.64 -12.59 19.74
N TYR A 4 -82.72 -13.55 19.79
CA TYR A 4 -81.46 -13.45 20.53
C TYR A 4 -80.42 -12.82 19.59
N LEU A 5 -79.83 -11.70 20.01
CA LEU A 5 -78.67 -11.10 19.35
C LEU A 5 -77.42 -11.74 19.96
N LEU A 6 -76.73 -12.59 19.20
CA LEU A 6 -75.42 -13.15 19.57
C LEU A 6 -74.33 -12.12 19.22
N LEU A 7 -73.67 -11.60 20.24
CA LEU A 7 -72.54 -10.68 20.13
C LEU A 7 -71.25 -11.50 20.28
N ILE A 8 -70.56 -11.77 19.17
CA ILE A 8 -69.28 -12.45 19.16
C ILE A 8 -68.19 -11.39 19.37
N ILE A 9 -67.56 -11.40 20.55
CA ILE A 9 -66.38 -10.60 20.85
C ILE A 9 -65.16 -11.42 20.41
N GLY A 10 -64.57 -11.05 19.27
CA GLY A 10 -63.29 -11.59 18.83
C GLY A 10 -62.16 -10.96 19.65
N ALA A 11 -61.50 -11.76 20.49
CA ALA A 11 -60.27 -11.36 21.17
C ALA A 11 -59.09 -11.46 20.20
N SER A 12 -58.63 -10.31 19.69
CA SER A 12 -57.39 -10.23 18.93
C SER A 12 -56.21 -10.35 19.89
N ILE A 13 -55.55 -11.51 19.89
CA ILE A 13 -54.26 -11.68 20.57
C ILE A 13 -53.21 -10.98 19.71
N ILE A 14 -52.78 -9.80 20.14
CA ILE A 14 -51.64 -9.11 19.54
C ILE A 14 -50.38 -9.79 20.07
N PHE A 15 -49.76 -10.64 19.26
CA PHE A 15 -48.39 -11.06 19.50
C PHE A 15 -47.48 -9.86 19.20
N SER A 16 -47.06 -9.15 20.23
CA SER A 16 -45.93 -8.23 20.12
C SER A 16 -44.66 -9.05 19.95
N SER A 17 -44.22 -9.26 18.71
CA SER A 17 -42.86 -9.70 18.45
C SER A 17 -41.91 -8.62 18.98
N SER A 18 -41.22 -8.91 20.08
CA SER A 18 -40.07 -8.12 20.50
C SER A 18 -38.96 -8.34 19.47
N ALA A 19 -38.90 -7.49 18.46
CA ALA A 19 -37.72 -7.35 17.63
C ALA A 19 -36.64 -6.74 18.54
N TYR A 20 -35.67 -7.56 18.96
CA TYR A 20 -34.44 -7.04 19.53
C TYR A 20 -33.70 -6.32 18.40
N ALA A 21 -33.68 -4.99 18.41
CA ALA A 21 -32.72 -4.24 17.64
C ALA A 21 -31.36 -4.57 18.27
N GLN A 22 -30.57 -5.44 17.63
CA GLN A 22 -29.15 -5.50 17.90
C GLN A 22 -28.59 -4.14 17.44
N ASP A 23 -27.99 -3.37 18.35
CA ASP A 23 -27.18 -2.22 17.96
C ASP A 23 -26.02 -2.77 17.13
N VAL A 24 -26.18 -2.71 15.80
CA VAL A 24 -25.12 -3.11 14.87
C VAL A 24 -24.17 -1.93 14.80
N GLN A 25 -22.90 -2.20 15.10
CA GLN A 25 -21.82 -1.25 14.96
C GLN A 25 -21.85 -0.59 13.57
N ASN A 26 -21.86 0.75 13.52
CA ASN A 26 -21.70 1.47 12.26
C ASN A 26 -20.22 1.78 12.06
N ILE A 27 -19.65 1.31 10.95
CA ILE A 27 -18.24 1.50 10.61
C ILE A 27 -18.09 1.97 9.17
N GLU A 28 -17.04 2.73 8.92
CA GLU A 28 -16.64 3.22 7.61
C GLU A 28 -15.12 3.15 7.47
N ILE A 29 -14.66 2.91 6.25
CA ILE A 29 -13.26 3.03 5.86
C ILE A 29 -13.17 3.98 4.67
N ALA A 30 -12.56 5.14 4.89
CA ALA A 30 -12.45 6.21 3.91
C ALA A 30 -11.00 6.32 3.41
N ILE A 31 -10.78 6.06 2.12
CA ILE A 31 -9.49 6.30 1.47
C ILE A 31 -9.26 7.79 1.25
N SER A 32 -8.02 8.23 1.45
CA SER A 32 -7.64 9.64 1.25
C SER A 32 -7.58 10.03 -0.22
N SER A 33 -7.29 9.07 -1.11
CA SER A 33 -7.32 9.23 -2.56
C SER A 33 -7.93 8.00 -3.24
N PRO A 34 -8.72 8.15 -4.32
CA PRO A 34 -9.23 7.02 -5.11
C PRO A 34 -8.15 6.36 -5.97
N SER A 35 -7.04 7.06 -6.22
CA SER A 35 -5.92 6.57 -7.02
C SER A 35 -4.58 6.90 -6.37
N TYR A 36 -3.64 5.98 -6.49
CA TYR A 36 -2.27 6.11 -6.01
C TYR A 36 -1.29 5.75 -7.13
N ASN A 37 -0.15 6.42 -7.15
CA ASN A 37 0.96 6.07 -8.02
C ASN A 37 2.05 5.31 -7.25
N TYR A 38 3.05 4.80 -7.97
CA TYR A 38 4.25 4.28 -7.34
C TYR A 38 4.99 5.40 -6.60
N GLY A 39 5.43 5.10 -5.37
CA GLY A 39 6.00 6.09 -4.46
C GLY A 39 4.99 6.74 -3.51
N ASP A 40 3.68 6.61 -3.75
CA ASP A 40 2.65 7.01 -2.80
C ASP A 40 2.46 5.97 -1.68
N LYS A 41 1.97 6.43 -0.52
CA LYS A 41 1.61 5.57 0.62
C LYS A 41 0.10 5.45 0.71
N LEU A 42 -0.39 4.24 0.98
CA LEU A 42 -1.80 4.04 1.30
C LEU A 42 -2.16 4.84 2.56
N ASP A 43 -3.19 5.68 2.44
CA ASP A 43 -3.65 6.58 3.50
C ASP A 43 -5.18 6.48 3.62
N TYR A 44 -5.66 6.07 4.77
CA TYR A 44 -7.08 5.85 5.00
C TYR A 44 -7.46 6.16 6.44
N THR A 45 -8.74 6.47 6.64
CA THR A 45 -9.33 6.72 7.94
C THR A 45 -10.38 5.67 8.22
N ILE A 46 -10.30 5.07 9.41
CA ILE A 46 -11.33 4.23 9.97
C ILE A 46 -12.22 5.11 10.84
N ILE A 47 -13.53 5.01 10.63
CA ILE A 47 -14.55 5.71 11.41
C ILE A 47 -15.48 4.66 12.00
N ILE A 48 -15.73 4.71 13.31
CA ILE A 48 -16.61 3.78 14.03
C ILE A 48 -17.56 4.54 14.95
N SER A 49 -18.76 4.00 15.17
CA SER A 49 -19.76 4.62 16.05
C SER A 49 -19.47 4.49 17.54
N GLU A 50 -18.83 3.41 17.96
CA GLU A 50 -18.54 3.12 19.38
C GLU A 50 -17.25 2.29 19.52
N VAL A 51 -16.38 2.65 20.46
CA VAL A 51 -15.16 1.90 20.76
C VAL A 51 -15.49 0.72 21.68
N THR A 52 -15.30 -0.51 21.21
CA THR A 52 -15.59 -1.75 21.96
C THR A 52 -14.35 -2.35 22.64
N GLY A 53 -13.15 -1.87 22.29
CA GLY A 53 -11.87 -2.41 22.76
C GLY A 53 -11.37 -3.63 21.98
N GLU A 54 -12.11 -4.08 20.97
CA GLU A 54 -11.62 -5.07 20.00
C GLU A 54 -10.58 -4.46 19.04
N ASP A 55 -9.87 -5.32 18.32
CA ASP A 55 -9.01 -4.90 17.22
C ASP A 55 -9.83 -4.77 15.93
N ALA A 56 -9.56 -3.71 15.16
CA ALA A 56 -9.98 -3.61 13.77
C ALA A 56 -9.05 -4.47 12.90
N VAL A 57 -9.64 -5.32 12.08
CA VAL A 57 -8.90 -6.16 11.12
C VAL A 57 -9.16 -5.63 9.72
N ILE A 58 -8.08 -5.33 9.00
CA ILE A 58 -8.10 -4.84 7.64
C ILE A 58 -7.64 -5.97 6.73
N PHE A 59 -8.48 -6.30 5.74
CA PHE A 59 -8.11 -7.17 4.64
C PHE A 59 -7.90 -6.35 3.38
N ILE A 60 -7.02 -6.84 2.52
CA ILE A 60 -6.83 -6.32 1.17
C ILE A 60 -7.07 -7.44 0.16
N THR A 61 -7.88 -7.13 -0.85
CA THR A 61 -8.09 -7.98 -2.01
C THR A 61 -7.33 -7.39 -3.19
N ASN A 62 -6.43 -8.18 -3.78
CA ASN A 62 -5.61 -7.73 -4.91
C ASN A 62 -6.37 -7.72 -6.24
N THR A 63 -5.69 -7.29 -7.31
CA THR A 63 -6.27 -7.12 -8.65
C THR A 63 -6.76 -8.40 -9.31
N VAL A 64 -6.36 -9.57 -8.80
CA VAL A 64 -6.81 -10.89 -9.27
C VAL A 64 -7.81 -11.55 -8.32
N GLY A 65 -8.26 -10.83 -7.29
CA GLY A 65 -9.28 -11.29 -6.33
C GLY A 65 -8.74 -12.08 -5.14
N ASN A 66 -7.42 -12.16 -4.95
CA ASN A 66 -6.84 -12.82 -3.78
C ASN A 66 -6.93 -11.90 -2.56
N LYS A 67 -7.67 -12.36 -1.54
CA LYS A 67 -7.84 -11.66 -0.26
C LYS A 67 -6.77 -12.11 0.74
N SER A 68 -6.16 -11.13 1.43
CA SER A 68 -5.17 -11.34 2.48
C SER A 68 -5.41 -10.37 3.63
N GLN A 69 -5.02 -10.76 4.85
CA GLN A 69 -5.07 -9.83 5.98
C GLN A 69 -3.91 -8.85 5.84
N LEU A 70 -4.22 -7.55 5.81
CA LEU A 70 -3.25 -6.47 5.71
C LEU A 70 -2.73 -6.08 7.09
N LEU A 71 -3.63 -5.85 8.05
CA LEU A 71 -3.29 -5.34 9.37
C LEU A 71 -4.34 -5.70 10.42
N SER A 72 -3.92 -5.81 11.68
CA SER A 72 -4.79 -5.82 12.86
C SER A 72 -4.35 -4.69 13.77
N ILE A 73 -5.25 -3.80 14.14
CA ILE A 73 -4.93 -2.63 14.99
C ILE A 73 -5.94 -2.46 16.12
N PRO A 74 -5.47 -2.14 17.33
CA PRO A 74 -6.37 -1.74 18.40
C PRO A 74 -6.99 -0.39 18.05
N ILE A 75 -8.30 -0.24 18.27
CA ILE A 75 -9.00 1.04 18.11
C ILE A 75 -9.33 1.61 19.49
N SER A 76 -8.88 2.83 19.74
CA SER A 76 -9.11 3.54 21.01
C SER A 76 -9.93 4.82 20.87
N GLN A 77 -10.32 5.18 19.64
CA GLN A 77 -11.03 6.40 19.31
C GLN A 77 -11.92 6.18 18.09
N GLU A 78 -12.98 6.98 17.97
CA GLU A 78 -13.99 6.85 16.92
C GLU A 78 -13.43 7.09 15.51
N GLU A 79 -12.38 7.90 15.37
CA GLU A 79 -11.72 8.19 14.10
C GLU A 79 -10.22 7.92 14.19
N SER A 80 -9.70 7.00 13.36
CA SER A 80 -8.29 6.63 13.35
C SER A 80 -7.72 6.72 11.93
N ARG A 81 -6.76 7.63 11.69
CA ARG A 81 -6.04 7.72 10.42
C ARG A 81 -4.82 6.80 10.41
N ILE A 82 -4.67 6.03 9.35
CA ILE A 82 -3.59 5.07 9.13
C ILE A 82 -2.87 5.42 7.84
N ILE A 83 -1.55 5.54 7.93
CA ILE A 83 -0.66 5.72 6.78
C ILE A 83 0.26 4.50 6.73
N ALA A 84 0.34 3.85 5.57
CA ALA A 84 1.24 2.73 5.37
C ALA A 84 2.70 3.13 5.65
N PRO A 85 3.50 2.24 6.26
CA PRO A 85 4.90 2.56 6.55
C PRO A 85 5.73 2.75 5.27
N PHE A 86 5.35 2.05 4.20
CA PHE A 86 6.05 2.01 2.92
C PHE A 86 5.14 2.46 1.79
N SER A 87 5.77 2.98 0.75
CA SER A 87 5.10 3.37 -0.49
C SER A 87 4.84 2.16 -1.39
N PHE A 88 3.95 2.31 -2.37
CA PHE A 88 3.75 1.35 -3.43
C PHE A 88 4.96 1.32 -4.37
N ASP A 89 5.38 0.12 -4.77
CA ASP A 89 6.44 -0.13 -5.75
C ASP A 89 5.97 -1.19 -6.75
N SER A 90 6.56 -1.20 -7.95
CA SER A 90 6.17 -2.08 -9.04
C SER A 90 6.60 -3.55 -8.86
N ILE A 91 7.46 -3.85 -7.88
CA ILE A 91 7.92 -5.22 -7.60
C ILE A 91 6.86 -6.00 -6.84
N ILE A 92 6.24 -5.35 -5.86
CA ILE A 92 5.25 -5.95 -4.96
C ILE A 92 3.82 -5.69 -5.48
N TRP A 93 3.58 -4.54 -6.08
CA TRP A 93 2.24 -4.06 -6.41
C TRP A 93 2.00 -3.94 -7.91
N ASN A 94 1.00 -4.66 -8.40
CA ASN A 94 0.51 -4.52 -9.77
C ASN A 94 -0.43 -3.32 -9.88
N GLU A 95 -0.44 -2.69 -11.05
CA GLU A 95 -1.48 -1.73 -11.44
C GLU A 95 -2.87 -2.37 -11.41
N GLY A 96 -3.89 -1.57 -11.08
CA GLY A 96 -5.28 -1.99 -11.04
C GLY A 96 -5.97 -1.69 -9.71
N THR A 97 -7.21 -2.17 -9.59
CA THR A 97 -8.08 -1.88 -8.44
C THR A 97 -7.89 -2.90 -7.32
N TYR A 98 -7.71 -2.38 -6.12
CA TYR A 98 -7.66 -3.12 -4.86
C TYR A 98 -8.88 -2.78 -4.02
N GLU A 99 -9.36 -3.75 -3.25
CA GLU A 99 -10.42 -3.54 -2.27
C GLU A 99 -9.83 -3.63 -0.86
N LEU A 100 -10.22 -2.71 0.01
CA LEU A 100 -9.99 -2.79 1.45
C LEU A 100 -11.29 -3.19 2.12
N GLU A 101 -11.22 -4.15 3.03
CA GLU A 101 -12.32 -4.56 3.89
C GLU A 101 -11.91 -4.36 5.34
N LEU A 102 -12.67 -3.55 6.06
CA LEU A 102 -12.59 -3.36 7.49
C LEU A 102 -13.57 -4.30 8.18
N GLN A 103 -13.10 -5.07 9.17
CA GLN A 103 -13.92 -5.82 10.10
C GLN A 103 -13.70 -5.31 11.53
N TYR A 104 -14.79 -5.03 12.25
CA TYR A 104 -14.73 -4.55 13.63
C TYR A 104 -16.04 -4.86 14.38
N SER A 105 -15.97 -5.50 15.55
CA SER A 105 -17.14 -5.78 16.40
C SER A 105 -18.33 -6.42 15.66
N GLY A 106 -18.04 -7.34 14.74
CA GLY A 106 -19.03 -8.04 13.93
C GLY A 106 -19.59 -7.26 12.73
N ALA A 107 -19.22 -5.99 12.56
CA ALA A 107 -19.55 -5.19 11.38
C ALA A 107 -18.45 -5.29 10.31
N THR A 108 -18.83 -4.98 9.07
CA THR A 108 -17.93 -4.97 7.91
C THR A 108 -18.20 -3.77 7.03
N ALA A 109 -17.15 -3.08 6.58
CA ALA A 109 -17.22 -2.03 5.56
C ALA A 109 -16.13 -2.23 4.52
N THR A 110 -16.40 -1.80 3.28
CA THR A 110 -15.45 -1.91 2.18
C THR A 110 -15.25 -0.58 1.46
N THR A 111 -14.08 -0.44 0.84
CA THR A 111 -13.74 0.66 -0.06
C THR A 111 -12.72 0.17 -1.08
N SER A 112 -12.44 0.94 -2.12
CA SER A 112 -11.53 0.52 -3.17
C SER A 112 -10.66 1.67 -3.69
N PHE A 113 -9.41 1.38 -3.98
CA PHE A 113 -8.49 2.32 -4.62
C PHE A 113 -7.83 1.67 -5.84
N THR A 114 -7.27 2.49 -6.73
CA THR A 114 -6.55 2.00 -7.91
C THR A 114 -5.09 2.43 -7.85
N ILE A 115 -4.18 1.49 -8.13
CA ILE A 115 -2.78 1.80 -8.39
C ILE A 115 -2.63 2.02 -9.89
N VAL A 116 -2.03 3.15 -10.28
CA VAL A 116 -1.73 3.48 -11.69
C VAL A 116 -0.25 3.80 -11.85
N ASN A 117 0.31 3.48 -13.00
CA ASN A 117 1.68 3.87 -13.34
C ASN A 117 1.68 5.14 -14.20
N ASP A 118 1.96 6.28 -13.59
CA ASP A 118 2.15 7.56 -14.29
C ASP A 118 3.63 7.87 -14.61
N GLY A 119 4.53 6.91 -14.36
CA GLY A 119 5.97 7.05 -14.52
C GLY A 119 6.69 7.57 -13.27
N THR A 120 5.99 7.86 -12.17
CA THR A 120 6.63 8.15 -10.89
C THR A 120 7.41 6.96 -10.35
N ILE A 121 8.51 7.25 -9.65
CA ILE A 121 9.41 6.22 -9.12
C ILE A 121 9.01 5.84 -7.69
N GLY A 122 8.51 4.62 -7.53
CA GLY A 122 8.38 3.95 -6.24
C GLY A 122 9.57 3.02 -5.99
N ILE A 123 10.26 3.19 -4.87
CA ILE A 123 11.45 2.39 -4.54
C ILE A 123 11.06 1.32 -3.52
N PRO A 124 11.33 0.02 -3.80
CA PRO A 124 11.04 -1.05 -2.86
C PRO A 124 11.67 -0.80 -1.49
N TYR A 125 10.89 -1.01 -0.44
CA TYR A 125 11.30 -0.63 0.92
C TYR A 125 12.63 -1.25 1.37
N TRP A 126 12.94 -2.46 0.91
CA TRP A 126 14.17 -3.17 1.27
C TRP A 126 15.41 -2.53 0.64
N ILE A 127 15.30 -1.81 -0.50
CA ILE A 127 16.40 -1.02 -1.05
C ILE A 127 16.76 0.12 -0.09
N LYS A 128 15.75 0.73 0.56
CA LYS A 128 15.96 1.75 1.59
C LYS A 128 16.73 1.18 2.78
N ASP A 129 16.45 -0.06 3.17
CA ASP A 129 17.17 -0.72 4.26
C ASP A 129 18.62 -1.03 3.92
N VAL A 130 18.92 -1.52 2.71
CA VAL A 130 20.31 -1.68 2.23
C VAL A 130 21.03 -0.34 2.22
N SER A 131 20.34 0.71 1.77
CA SER A 131 20.91 2.07 1.67
C SER A 131 21.25 2.68 3.04
N LYS A 132 20.50 2.34 4.11
CA LYS A 132 20.85 2.74 5.49
C LYS A 132 22.21 2.19 5.91
N ILE A 133 22.48 0.92 5.58
CA ILE A 133 23.73 0.24 5.91
C ILE A 133 24.88 0.92 5.16
N TRP A 134 24.69 1.24 3.88
CA TRP A 134 25.67 1.96 3.06
C TRP A 134 25.97 3.37 3.56
N VAL A 135 24.94 4.18 3.84
CA VAL A 135 25.10 5.55 4.39
C VAL A 135 25.84 5.53 5.73
N SER A 136 25.63 4.50 6.55
CA SER A 136 26.36 4.35 7.82
C SER A 136 27.83 3.93 7.68
N GLY A 137 28.29 3.63 6.46
CA GLY A 137 29.66 3.19 6.17
C GLY A 137 29.94 1.73 6.55
N GLN A 138 28.90 0.93 6.84
CA GLN A 138 29.04 -0.49 7.18
C GLN A 138 29.23 -1.38 5.95
N THR A 139 28.97 -0.85 4.75
CA THR A 139 29.23 -1.52 3.48
C THR A 139 29.85 -0.55 2.49
N ASP A 140 30.53 -1.09 1.48
CA ASP A 140 31.16 -0.32 0.40
C ASP A 140 30.17 0.09 -0.70
N ASP A 141 30.68 0.88 -1.63
CA ASP A 141 29.92 1.41 -2.76
C ASP A 141 29.54 0.30 -3.76
N ASP A 142 30.31 -0.79 -3.85
CA ASP A 142 30.01 -1.95 -4.70
C ASP A 142 28.73 -2.68 -4.24
N GLU A 143 28.53 -2.85 -2.94
CA GLU A 143 27.29 -3.45 -2.43
C GLU A 143 26.07 -2.55 -2.68
N PHE A 144 26.21 -1.24 -2.52
CA PHE A 144 25.13 -0.30 -2.85
C PHE A 144 24.85 -0.23 -4.36
N ALA A 145 25.89 -0.33 -5.20
CA ALA A 145 25.76 -0.38 -6.65
C ALA A 145 24.88 -1.55 -7.12
N LYS A 146 24.87 -2.68 -6.41
CA LYS A 146 23.96 -3.80 -6.70
C LYS A 146 22.49 -3.44 -6.49
N SER A 147 22.18 -2.57 -5.52
CA SER A 147 20.82 -2.05 -5.35
C SER A 147 20.41 -1.16 -6.50
N ILE A 148 21.30 -0.28 -6.97
CA ILE A 148 21.03 0.55 -8.16
C ILE A 148 20.88 -0.34 -9.40
N GLN A 149 21.75 -1.35 -9.55
CA GLN A 149 21.65 -2.32 -10.64
C GLN A 149 20.29 -3.02 -10.66
N PHE A 150 19.80 -3.47 -9.51
CA PHE A 150 18.47 -4.05 -9.39
C PHE A 150 17.38 -3.08 -9.86
N LEU A 151 17.43 -1.81 -9.43
CA LEU A 151 16.44 -0.81 -9.86
C LEU A 151 16.47 -0.58 -11.38
N ILE A 152 17.63 -0.70 -12.02
CA ILE A 152 17.77 -0.61 -13.47
C ILE A 152 17.21 -1.87 -14.14
N ASP A 153 17.58 -3.06 -13.65
CA ASP A 153 17.14 -4.35 -14.21
C ASP A 153 15.61 -4.52 -14.15
N GLU A 154 14.97 -4.02 -13.08
CA GLU A 154 13.51 -4.06 -12.92
C GLU A 154 12.79 -2.85 -13.55
N ASN A 155 13.50 -2.05 -14.37
CA ASN A 155 12.95 -0.90 -15.07
C ASN A 155 12.32 0.19 -14.15
N ILE A 156 12.73 0.26 -12.89
CA ILE A 156 12.35 1.34 -11.95
C ILE A 156 13.18 2.60 -12.26
N ILE A 157 14.48 2.42 -12.52
CA ILE A 157 15.36 3.46 -13.07
C ILE A 157 15.52 3.19 -14.56
N PHE A 158 14.78 3.94 -15.38
CA PHE A 158 14.78 3.80 -16.83
C PHE A 158 15.90 4.60 -17.52
N ASN A 159 16.21 4.21 -18.76
CA ASN A 159 17.18 4.86 -19.66
C ASN A 159 18.63 4.97 -19.14
N ALA A 160 18.99 4.20 -18.11
CA ALA A 160 20.33 4.16 -17.57
C ALA A 160 21.35 3.72 -18.64
N LYS A 161 22.48 4.42 -18.70
CA LYS A 161 23.59 4.07 -19.59
C LYS A 161 24.66 3.33 -18.78
N PRO A 162 25.13 2.16 -19.21
CA PRO A 162 26.22 1.45 -18.55
C PRO A 162 27.46 2.34 -18.40
N GLY A 163 27.96 2.43 -17.18
CA GLY A 163 29.27 3.01 -16.86
C GLY A 163 30.39 2.04 -17.23
N LYS A 164 31.61 2.57 -17.36
CA LYS A 164 32.80 1.70 -17.56
C LYS A 164 33.35 1.18 -16.23
N GLU A 165 33.33 2.05 -15.24
CA GLU A 165 33.83 1.81 -13.89
C GLU A 165 32.79 2.32 -12.90
N LEU A 166 32.78 1.75 -11.69
CA LEU A 166 31.91 2.23 -10.62
C LEU A 166 32.36 3.62 -10.18
N GLN A 167 31.46 4.60 -10.25
CA GLN A 167 31.67 5.94 -9.72
C GLN A 167 30.42 6.40 -8.98
N ILE A 168 30.55 6.63 -7.67
CA ILE A 168 29.52 7.25 -6.85
C ILE A 168 30.20 8.39 -6.08
N PRO A 169 29.80 9.66 -6.28
CA PRO A 169 30.39 10.76 -5.53
C PRO A 169 30.09 10.66 -4.04
N ASP A 170 31.09 10.91 -3.18
CA ASP A 170 30.94 10.83 -1.72
C ASP A 170 29.76 11.65 -1.18
N TRP A 171 29.50 12.82 -1.77
CA TRP A 171 28.41 13.70 -1.37
C TRP A 171 27.02 13.05 -1.56
N PHE A 172 26.88 12.05 -2.43
CA PHE A 172 25.61 11.37 -2.68
C PHE A 172 25.12 10.58 -1.46
N LYS A 173 26.01 10.17 -0.55
CA LYS A 173 25.64 9.59 0.75
C LYS A 173 24.79 10.55 1.58
N MET A 174 24.98 11.87 1.45
CA MET A 174 24.16 12.85 2.15
C MET A 174 22.71 12.83 1.64
N THR A 175 22.52 12.88 0.32
CA THR A 175 21.18 12.82 -0.31
C THR A 175 20.47 11.52 0.03
N THR A 176 21.19 10.40 -0.04
CA THR A 176 20.67 9.08 0.35
C THR A 176 20.34 9.04 1.84
N GLY A 177 21.15 9.70 2.68
CA GLY A 177 20.89 9.90 4.10
C GLY A 177 19.56 10.61 4.38
N TRP A 178 19.24 11.67 3.65
CA TRP A 178 17.93 12.34 3.76
C TRP A 178 16.78 11.40 3.38
N TRP A 179 16.95 10.62 2.31
CA TRP A 179 15.94 9.69 1.84
C TRP A 179 15.67 8.55 2.83
N VAL A 180 16.71 7.88 3.32
CA VAL A 180 16.55 6.75 4.25
C VAL A 180 16.00 7.16 5.61
N ASN A 181 16.14 8.44 5.97
CA ASN A 181 15.54 9.05 7.16
C ASN A 181 14.14 9.66 6.89
N ASN A 182 13.53 9.37 5.74
CA ASN A 182 12.21 9.85 5.33
C ASN A 182 12.08 11.39 5.25
N GLN A 183 13.19 12.10 5.04
CA GLN A 183 13.19 13.56 4.85
C GLN A 183 12.90 13.95 3.39
N ILE A 184 13.15 13.04 2.45
CA ILE A 184 12.71 13.15 1.06
C ILE A 184 11.97 11.86 0.65
N PRO A 185 10.90 11.97 -0.17
CA PRO A 185 10.13 10.81 -0.61
C PRO A 185 10.88 10.01 -1.69
N ASP A 186 10.41 8.78 -1.93
CA ASP A 186 11.02 7.85 -2.89
C ASP A 186 11.04 8.43 -4.32
N THR A 187 9.97 9.13 -4.71
CA THR A 187 9.86 9.78 -6.03
C THR A 187 10.98 10.79 -6.26
N ILE A 188 11.20 11.70 -5.31
CA ILE A 188 12.24 12.74 -5.42
C ILE A 188 13.65 12.13 -5.40
N TYR A 189 13.89 11.13 -4.54
CA TYR A 189 15.19 10.47 -4.51
C TYR A 189 15.44 9.65 -5.79
N GLY A 190 14.43 8.93 -6.28
CA GLY A 190 14.47 8.15 -7.51
C GLY A 190 14.74 9.03 -8.73
N ASP A 191 14.03 10.15 -8.87
CA ASP A 191 14.24 11.12 -9.95
C ASP A 191 15.67 11.68 -9.94
N ALA A 192 16.17 12.04 -8.75
CA ALA A 192 17.53 12.54 -8.59
C ALA A 192 18.57 11.46 -8.95
N LEU A 193 18.40 10.23 -8.46
CA LEU A 193 19.28 9.11 -8.77
C LEU A 193 19.31 8.84 -10.28
N GLN A 194 18.14 8.76 -10.91
CA GLN A 194 18.02 8.56 -12.35
C GLN A 194 18.71 9.67 -13.14
N PHE A 195 18.47 10.94 -12.78
CA PHE A 195 19.11 12.08 -13.42
C PHE A 195 20.64 11.98 -13.33
N LEU A 196 21.18 11.67 -12.14
CA LEU A 196 22.62 11.55 -11.92
C LEU A 196 23.25 10.40 -12.72
N ILE A 197 22.53 9.29 -12.90
CA ILE A 197 22.96 8.18 -13.76
C ILE A 197 22.95 8.61 -15.23
N ASN A 198 21.88 9.28 -15.68
CA ASN A 198 21.73 9.72 -17.06
C ASN A 198 22.79 10.75 -17.48
N GLU A 199 23.16 11.65 -16.57
CA GLU A 199 24.22 12.65 -16.73
C GLU A 199 25.63 12.10 -16.46
N ARG A 200 25.77 10.81 -16.15
CA ARG A 200 27.04 10.14 -15.83
C ARG A 200 27.80 10.78 -14.66
N VAL A 201 27.07 11.33 -13.71
CA VAL A 201 27.63 11.74 -12.41
C VAL A 201 27.75 10.52 -11.49
N ILE A 202 26.81 9.59 -11.59
CA ILE A 202 26.90 8.24 -11.03
C ILE A 202 27.07 7.27 -12.20
N GLU A 203 28.11 6.44 -12.16
CA GLU A 203 28.35 5.39 -13.15
C GLU A 203 28.26 4.02 -12.47
N ILE A 204 27.39 3.15 -12.97
CA ILE A 204 27.29 1.75 -12.53
C ILE A 204 27.78 0.85 -13.67
N PRO A 205 28.78 -0.02 -13.44
CA PRO A 205 29.23 -0.98 -14.44
C PRO A 205 28.18 -2.08 -14.58
N ILE A 206 27.18 -1.83 -15.45
CA ILE A 206 26.06 -2.74 -15.65
C ILE A 206 26.57 -4.02 -16.33
N ASN A 207 26.42 -5.15 -15.65
CA ASN A 207 26.71 -6.46 -16.24
C ASN A 207 25.64 -6.77 -17.31
N GLN A 208 25.99 -6.66 -18.59
CA GLN A 208 25.11 -6.82 -19.75
C GLN A 208 24.36 -8.17 -19.86
N LYS A 209 24.57 -9.13 -18.95
CA LYS A 209 23.80 -10.38 -18.93
C LYS A 209 22.33 -10.21 -18.56
N SER A 210 21.95 -9.12 -17.86
CA SER A 210 20.54 -8.84 -17.53
C SER A 210 19.76 -8.24 -18.71
N PHE A 211 20.39 -7.46 -19.59
CA PHE A 211 19.75 -6.85 -20.76
C PHE A 211 19.35 -7.86 -21.86
N ASP A 212 20.11 -8.95 -22.01
CA ASP A 212 19.88 -9.93 -23.10
C ASP A 212 18.80 -10.97 -22.78
N GLN A 213 18.26 -11.02 -21.55
CA GLN A 213 17.24 -12.00 -21.16
C GLN A 213 15.79 -11.47 -21.24
N GLU A 214 15.59 -10.14 -21.28
CA GLU A 214 14.25 -9.54 -21.36
C GLU A 214 13.64 -9.57 -22.77
N SER A 215 14.43 -9.76 -23.83
CA SER A 215 13.91 -9.94 -25.19
C SER A 215 13.21 -11.30 -25.41
N SER A 216 13.22 -12.23 -24.44
CA SER A 216 12.83 -13.63 -24.67
C SER A 216 11.86 -14.25 -23.65
N SER A 217 11.26 -13.51 -22.71
CA SER A 217 10.27 -14.11 -21.80
C SER A 217 8.89 -13.47 -21.90
N ASP A 218 8.07 -14.11 -22.72
CA ASP A 218 6.61 -14.02 -22.68
C ASP A 218 6.14 -14.45 -21.27
N LYS A 219 5.73 -13.48 -20.43
CA LYS A 219 5.14 -13.76 -19.10
C LYS A 219 3.70 -14.24 -19.30
N THR A 220 3.56 -15.49 -19.74
CA THR A 220 2.37 -16.30 -19.46
C THR A 220 2.69 -17.22 -18.31
N LEU A 221 2.09 -16.95 -17.14
CA LEU A 221 1.55 -17.92 -16.17
C LEU A 221 0.81 -17.15 -15.06
#